data_AF-A0A453HN12-F1
#
_entry.id   AF-A0A453HN12-F1
#
_cell.length_a   1.000
_cell.length_b   1.000
_cell.length_c   1.000
_cell.angle_alpha   90.00
_cell.angle_beta   90.00
_cell.angle_gamma   90.00
#
_symmetry.space_group_name_H-M   'P 1'
#
loop_
_entity.id
_entity.type
_entity.pdbx_description
1 polymer ?
#
loop_
_entity_poly.entity_id
_entity_poly.type
_entity_poly.pdbx_seq_one_letter_code
_entity_poly.pdbx_strand_id
1 'polypeptide(L)' 'MYKPDMEPEELFETISQALLSSIDCDCLSGWGGYVLIVVANG' A
#
# COMPACT_ATOMS: atom_id res chain seq x y z
N MET A 1 -3.69 -9.47 -1.26
CA MET A 1 -2.71 -10.18 -2.13
C MET A 1 -2.89 -9.62 -3.54
N TYR A 2 -1.79 -9.19 -4.16
CA TYR A 2 -1.78 -8.51 -5.46
C TYR A 2 -2.39 -9.35 -6.59
N LYS A 3 -3.01 -8.68 -7.56
CA LYS A 3 -3.50 -9.24 -8.83
C LYS A 3 -3.28 -8.20 -9.95
N PRO A 4 -3.08 -8.63 -11.21
CA PRO A 4 -3.13 -7.74 -12.36
C PRO A 4 -4.47 -7.01 -12.45
N ASP A 5 -4.45 -5.80 -13.01
CA ASP A 5 -5.64 -5.00 -13.36
C ASP A 5 -6.61 -4.73 -12.19
N MET A 6 -6.06 -4.56 -10.98
CA MET A 6 -6.84 -4.12 -9.80
C MET A 6 -7.39 -2.71 -9.99
N GLU A 7 -8.63 -2.50 -9.54
CA GLU A 7 -9.19 -1.16 -9.43
C GLU A 7 -8.44 -0.34 -8.36
N PRO A 8 -8.45 1.01 -8.44
CA PRO A 8 -7.70 1.87 -7.53
C PRO A 8 -7.94 1.58 -6.05
N GLU A 9 -9.18 1.33 -5.65
CA GLU A 9 -9.55 0.99 -4.27
C GLU A 9 -8.96 -0.36 -3.82
N GLU A 10 -8.98 -1.36 -4.69
CA GLU A 10 -8.42 -2.69 -4.40
C GLU A 10 -6.90 -2.63 -4.29
N LEU A 11 -6.26 -1.83 -5.13
CA LEU A 11 -4.83 -1.57 -5.08
C LEU A 11 -4.45 -0.81 -3.81
N PHE A 12 -5.20 0.23 -3.45
CA PHE A 12 -5.01 0.98 -2.22
C PHE A 12 -5.09 0.08 -0.99
N GLU A 13 -6.11 -0.76 -0.88
CA GLU A 13 -6.28 -1.68 0.24
C GLU A 13 -5.13 -2.70 0.29
N THR A 14 -4.74 -3.25 -0.86
CA THR A 14 -3.62 -4.19 -0.95
C THR A 14 -2.31 -3.59 -0.45
N ILE A 15 -2.00 -2.35 -0.85
CA ILE A 15 -0.78 -1.65 -0.39
C ILE A 15 -0.91 -1.27 1.09
N SER A 16 -2.08 -0.82 1.55
CA SER A 16 -2.31 -0.45 2.95
C SER A 16 -2.08 -1.63 3.88
N GLN A 17 -2.58 -2.82 3.54
CA GLN A 17 -2.36 -4.03 4.31
C GLN A 17 -0.88 -4.48 4.30
N ALA A 18 -0.20 -4.34 3.16
CA ALA A 18 1.24 -4.64 3.08
C ALA A 18 2.07 -3.68 3.96
N LEU A 19 1.75 -2.39 3.94
CA LEU A 19 2.38 -1.37 4.77
C LEU A 19 2.16 -1.66 6.25
N LEU A 20 0.92 -1.89 6.69
CA LEU A 20 0.59 -2.20 8.08
C LEU A 20 1.29 -3.48 8.56
N SER A 21 1.38 -4.50 7.71
CA SER A 21 2.06 -5.76 8.04
C SER A 21 3.58 -5.58 8.23
N SER A 22 4.17 -4.53 7.65
CA SER A 22 5.61 -4.28 7.72
C SER A 22 6.07 -3.52 8.96
N ILE A 23 5.15 -2.90 9.70
CA ILE A 23 5.48 -1.97 10.81
C ILE A 23 6.33 -2.63 11.89
N ASP A 24 6.06 -3.89 12.22
CA ASP A 24 6.77 -4.63 13.28
C ASP A 24 7.91 -5.51 12.75
N CYS A 25 8.28 -5.40 11.46
CA CYS A 25 9.26 -6.31 10.85
C CYS A 25 10.72 -5.95 11.16
N ASP A 26 11.05 -4.68 11.44
CA ASP A 26 12.40 -4.26 11.86
C ASP A 26 12.40 -2.92 12.63
N CYS A 27 13.56 -2.52 13.16
CA CYS A 27 13.72 -1.28 13.93
C CYS A 27 13.78 0.00 13.08
N LEU A 28 13.79 -0.12 11.75
CA LEU A 28 13.78 1.00 10.80
C LEU A 28 12.36 1.30 10.30
N SER A 29 11.46 0.33 10.43
CA SER A 29 10.05 0.43 10.07
C SER A 29 9.40 1.53 10.90
N GLY A 30 8.87 2.53 10.21
CA GLY A 30 8.21 3.68 10.82
C GLY A 30 6.80 3.34 11.32
N TRP A 31 6.09 4.34 11.82
CA TRP A 31 4.75 4.16 12.39
C TRP A 31 3.63 4.06 11.34
N GLY A 32 4.00 3.96 10.06
CA GLY A 32 3.11 3.97 8.91
C GLY A 32 3.67 4.78 7.75
N GLY A 33 2.79 5.14 6.82
CA GLY A 33 3.14 5.85 5.58
C GLY A 33 1.91 6.24 4.79
N TYR A 34 2.12 7.07 3.75
CA TYR A 34 1.08 7.48 2.83
C TYR A 34 1.06 6.57 1.60
N VAL A 35 -0.13 6.07 1.25
CA VAL A 35 -0.35 5.35 0.00
C VAL A 35 -0.93 6.35 -1.02
N LEU A 36 -0.12 6.71 -2.02
CA LEU A 36 -0.54 7.59 -3.12
C LEU A 36 -0.76 6.77 -4.38
N ILE A 37 -2.00 6.75 -4.87
CA ILE A 37 -2.32 6.15 -6.17
C ILE A 37 -2.11 7.21 -7.26
N VAL A 38 -1.29 6.87 -8.25
CA VAL A 38 -1.00 7.75 -9.40
C VAL A 38 -1.72 7.21 -10.62
N VAL A 39 -2.61 8.03 -11.19
CA VAL A 39 -3.35 7.73 -12.42
C VAL A 39 -2.92 8.68 -13.53
N ALA A 40 -3.03 8.24 -14.79
CA ALA A 40 -2.53 8.98 -15.95
C ALA A 40 -3.24 10.34 -16.18
N ASN A 41 -4.47 10.49 -15.66
CA ASN A 41 -5.27 11.71 -15.77
C ASN A 41 -5.57 12.27 -14.38
N GLY A 42 -4.53 12.69 -13.66
CA GLY A 42 -4.62 13.21 -12.29
C GLY A 42 -5.77 14.18 -12.04
#